data_AF-A0A2M6W882-F1
#
_entry.id   AF-A0A2M6W882-F1
#
_cell.length_a   1.000
_cell.length_b   1.000
_cell.length_c   1.000
_cell.angle_alpha   90.00
_cell.angle_beta   90.00
_cell.angle_gamma   90.00
#
_symmetry.space_group_name_H-M   'P 1'
#
loop_
_entity.id
_entity.type
_entity.pdbx_description
1 polymer ?
#
loop_
_entity_poly.entity_id
_entity_poly.type
_entity_poly.pdbx_seq_one_letter_code
_entity_poly.pdbx_strand_id
1 'polypeptide(L)'
;RQVAVEFSQKSKQGVCLRITDSNFKEKTLSNDIENFLRNNKLGAKDVDFLVDFKIIDEKTSIDSLEAKINSIPKITEWRTFIVAGGSFPENLSHLEKHNQHNIPRIDWAIWNELLTKLKRRPSFADYTIQYPIYLPKTSAFNPSASIRYTLENEWVIVRGEGLRNPKGAGFKQYPAQAQILANQKNIFKGEDFSTGDAYIAEKAKDIKTKKTGNPKTWLEAGINHHVSLVVDQISSLHEK
;
A
#
# COMPACT_ATOMS: atom_id res chain seq x y z
N ARG A 1 18.43 5.15 -16.52
CA ARG A 1 17.93 4.00 -17.33
C ARG A 1 19.06 3.08 -17.76
N GLN A 2 20.07 3.58 -18.50
CA GLN A 2 21.18 2.77 -19.00
C GLN A 2 21.91 1.97 -17.90
N VAL A 3 22.26 2.61 -16.77
CA VAL A 3 22.90 1.94 -15.63
C VAL A 3 22.09 0.73 -15.10
N ALA A 4 20.76 0.86 -15.03
CA ALA A 4 19.91 -0.23 -14.55
C ALA A 4 19.87 -1.42 -15.53
N VAL A 5 19.89 -1.13 -16.85
CA VAL A 5 19.96 -2.15 -17.89
C VAL A 5 21.31 -2.85 -17.88
N GLU A 6 22.41 -2.10 -17.81
CA GLU A 6 23.76 -2.67 -17.74
C GLU A 6 23.95 -3.54 -16.51
N PHE A 7 23.42 -3.10 -15.36
CA PHE A 7 23.44 -3.90 -14.14
C PHE A 7 22.62 -5.19 -14.30
N SER A 8 21.40 -5.09 -14.83
CA SER A 8 20.53 -6.25 -15.11
C SER A 8 21.23 -7.29 -15.99
N GLN A 9 21.90 -6.85 -17.06
CA GLN A 9 22.62 -7.73 -17.98
C GLN A 9 23.82 -8.42 -17.32
N LYS A 10 24.54 -7.72 -16.43
CA LYS A 10 25.69 -8.28 -15.69
C LYS A 10 25.25 -9.24 -14.59
N SER A 11 24.21 -8.88 -13.83
CA SER A 11 23.76 -9.65 -12.67
C SER A 11 22.81 -10.79 -13.03
N LYS A 12 22.22 -10.77 -14.23
CA LYS A 12 21.12 -11.67 -14.65
C LYS A 12 19.90 -11.61 -13.73
N GLN A 13 19.72 -10.51 -13.00
CA GLN A 13 18.60 -10.29 -12.09
C GLN A 13 17.44 -9.52 -12.74
N GLY A 14 17.47 -9.29 -14.05
CA GLY A 14 16.42 -8.62 -14.82
C GLY A 14 16.24 -7.14 -14.49
N VAL A 15 15.31 -6.49 -15.18
CA VAL A 15 15.03 -5.05 -15.01
C VAL A 15 13.53 -4.81 -14.81
N CYS A 16 13.17 -3.89 -13.90
CA CYS A 16 11.78 -3.48 -13.75
C CYS A 16 11.45 -2.33 -14.70
N LEU A 17 10.42 -2.51 -15.52
CA LEU A 17 9.80 -1.47 -16.32
C LEU A 17 8.50 -1.05 -15.65
N ARG A 18 8.49 0.16 -15.06
CA ARG A 18 7.31 0.78 -14.46
C ARG A 18 6.66 1.73 -15.47
N ILE A 19 5.37 1.54 -15.71
CA ILE A 19 4.50 2.50 -16.38
C ILE A 19 3.42 2.97 -15.41
N THR A 20 2.91 4.18 -15.63
CA THR A 20 1.82 4.75 -14.82
C THR A 20 0.59 5.01 -15.67
N ASP A 21 -0.55 5.33 -15.04
CA ASP A 21 -1.81 5.57 -15.76
C ASP A 21 -1.70 6.60 -16.90
N SER A 22 -0.88 7.63 -16.72
CA SER A 22 -0.63 8.65 -17.75
C SER A 22 -0.02 8.09 -19.03
N ASN A 23 0.73 6.99 -18.97
CA ASN A 23 1.35 6.39 -20.14
C ASN A 23 0.31 5.78 -21.09
N PHE A 24 -0.84 5.32 -20.59
CA PHE A 24 -1.92 4.79 -21.45
C PHE A 24 -2.62 5.86 -22.28
N LYS A 25 -2.34 7.15 -22.05
CA LYS A 25 -2.81 8.25 -22.90
C LYS A 25 -1.99 8.36 -24.19
N GLU A 26 -0.79 7.80 -24.21
CA GLU A 26 0.09 7.82 -25.36
C GLU A 26 -0.26 6.67 -26.32
N LYS A 27 -0.67 7.02 -27.54
CA LYS A 27 -0.98 6.03 -28.59
C LYS A 27 0.24 5.17 -28.98
N THR A 28 1.44 5.64 -28.64
CA THR A 28 2.72 4.96 -28.94
C THR A 28 3.16 3.99 -27.86
N LEU A 29 2.45 3.88 -26.72
CA LEU A 29 2.90 3.10 -25.56
C LEU A 29 3.40 1.69 -25.92
N SER A 30 2.63 0.94 -26.70
CA SER A 30 3.02 -0.43 -27.10
C SER A 30 4.32 -0.42 -27.92
N ASN A 31 4.45 0.50 -28.87
CA ASN A 31 5.67 0.67 -29.66
C ASN A 31 6.86 1.12 -28.79
N ASP A 32 6.64 1.98 -27.80
CA ASP A 32 7.67 2.47 -26.90
C ASP A 32 8.21 1.35 -25.99
N ILE A 33 7.34 0.44 -25.56
CA ILE A 33 7.72 -0.78 -24.82
C ILE A 33 8.55 -1.71 -25.71
N GLU A 34 8.10 -2.00 -26.93
CA GLU A 34 8.83 -2.87 -27.85
C GLU A 34 10.18 -2.29 -28.29
N ASN A 35 10.22 -0.98 -28.56
CA ASN A 35 11.45 -0.25 -28.86
C ASN A 35 12.42 -0.29 -27.69
N PHE A 36 11.93 -0.16 -26.45
CA PHE A 36 12.77 -0.30 -25.27
C PHE A 36 13.43 -1.69 -25.22
N LEU A 37 12.66 -2.75 -25.38
CA LEU A 37 13.18 -4.12 -25.38
C LEU A 37 14.26 -4.31 -26.46
N ARG A 38 13.95 -3.90 -27.70
CA ARG A 38 14.86 -4.01 -28.84
C ARG A 38 16.16 -3.23 -28.63
N ASN A 39 16.07 -1.96 -28.25
CA ASN A 39 17.23 -1.08 -28.09
C ASN A 39 18.17 -1.54 -26.95
N ASN A 40 17.63 -2.29 -25.98
CA ASN A 40 18.39 -2.78 -24.84
C ASN A 40 18.71 -4.28 -24.94
N LYS A 41 18.39 -4.93 -26.07
CA LYS A 41 18.59 -6.38 -26.30
C LYS A 41 17.99 -7.25 -25.18
N LEU A 42 16.79 -6.88 -24.73
CA LEU A 42 16.05 -7.59 -23.67
C LEU A 42 14.88 -8.37 -24.26
N GLY A 43 14.62 -9.56 -23.74
CA GLY A 43 13.34 -10.25 -23.92
C GLY A 43 12.31 -9.84 -22.86
N ALA A 44 11.02 -10.10 -23.10
CA ALA A 44 9.98 -9.87 -22.10
C ALA A 44 10.24 -10.67 -20.80
N LYS A 45 10.78 -11.89 -20.93
CA LYS A 45 11.18 -12.76 -19.84
C LYS A 45 12.34 -12.24 -18.97
N ASP A 46 13.01 -11.15 -19.38
CA ASP A 46 14.08 -10.51 -18.61
C ASP A 46 13.56 -9.29 -17.82
N VAL A 47 12.27 -8.98 -17.94
CA VAL A 47 11.66 -7.75 -17.45
C VAL A 47 10.52 -8.05 -16.47
N ASP A 48 10.58 -7.42 -15.29
CA ASP A 48 9.40 -7.29 -14.43
C ASP A 48 8.59 -6.08 -14.90
N PHE A 49 7.32 -6.30 -15.24
CA PHE A 49 6.45 -5.26 -15.75
C PHE A 49 5.52 -4.80 -14.65
N LEU A 50 5.68 -3.54 -14.22
CA LEU A 50 4.87 -2.91 -13.19
C LEU A 50 3.94 -1.87 -13.81
N VAL A 51 2.64 -2.11 -13.71
CA VAL A 51 1.61 -1.11 -13.99
C VAL A 51 1.24 -0.45 -12.67
N ASP A 52 1.56 0.83 -12.54
CA ASP A 52 1.32 1.59 -11.33
C ASP A 52 0.26 2.67 -11.55
N PHE A 53 -0.97 2.35 -11.15
CA PHE A 53 -2.11 3.26 -11.20
C PHE A 53 -2.04 4.34 -10.12
N LYS A 54 -1.13 4.20 -9.14
CA LYS A 54 -1.00 5.05 -7.96
C LYS A 54 -2.30 5.09 -7.16
N ILE A 55 -3.19 6.03 -7.46
CA ILE A 55 -4.44 6.25 -6.73
C ILE A 55 -5.51 5.38 -7.37
N ILE A 56 -6.15 4.56 -6.55
CA ILE A 56 -7.36 3.83 -6.89
C ILE A 56 -8.43 4.22 -5.86
N ASP A 57 -9.63 4.54 -6.32
CA ASP A 57 -10.75 5.01 -5.52
C ASP A 57 -12.09 4.47 -6.05
N GLU A 58 -13.20 4.85 -5.43
CA GLU A 58 -14.56 4.40 -5.82
C GLU A 58 -14.97 4.82 -7.24
N LYS A 59 -14.24 5.76 -7.86
CA LYS A 59 -14.49 6.25 -9.22
C LYS A 59 -13.68 5.48 -10.27
N THR A 60 -12.78 4.61 -9.82
CA THR A 60 -11.91 3.84 -10.70
C THR A 60 -12.71 2.75 -11.42
N SER A 61 -12.82 2.87 -12.75
CA SER A 61 -13.53 1.90 -13.59
C SER A 61 -12.67 0.65 -13.82
N ILE A 62 -13.16 -0.50 -13.37
CA ILE A 62 -12.49 -1.80 -13.54
C ILE A 62 -12.34 -2.16 -15.02
N ASP A 63 -13.37 -1.92 -15.84
CA ASP A 63 -13.31 -2.18 -17.28
C ASP A 63 -12.27 -1.29 -17.97
N SER A 64 -12.08 -0.05 -17.49
CA SER A 64 -11.00 0.81 -17.97
C SER A 64 -9.62 0.26 -17.61
N LEU A 65 -9.44 -0.24 -16.37
CA LEU A 65 -8.18 -0.89 -15.96
C LEU A 65 -7.91 -2.15 -16.77
N GLU A 66 -8.92 -2.99 -16.98
CA GLU A 66 -8.82 -4.19 -17.80
C GLU A 66 -8.41 -3.86 -19.23
N ALA A 67 -9.08 -2.90 -19.88
CA ALA A 67 -8.77 -2.49 -21.24
C ALA A 67 -7.32 -1.97 -21.37
N LYS A 68 -6.88 -1.14 -20.41
CA LYS A 68 -5.50 -0.65 -20.33
C LYS A 68 -4.51 -1.80 -20.21
N ILE A 69 -4.73 -2.72 -19.26
CA ILE A 69 -3.83 -3.87 -19.03
C ILE A 69 -3.79 -4.78 -20.26
N ASN A 70 -4.93 -5.05 -20.90
CA ASN A 70 -5.01 -5.90 -22.09
C ASN A 70 -4.34 -5.27 -23.32
N SER A 71 -4.10 -3.95 -23.34
CA SER A 71 -3.33 -3.27 -24.39
C SER A 71 -1.80 -3.48 -24.30
N ILE A 72 -1.31 -3.97 -23.17
CA ILE A 72 0.13 -4.17 -22.94
C ILE A 72 0.62 -5.33 -23.82
N PRO A 73 1.66 -5.14 -24.65
CA PRO A 73 2.20 -6.21 -25.48
C PRO A 73 2.81 -7.31 -24.60
N LYS A 74 2.75 -8.56 -25.07
CA LYS A 74 3.42 -9.72 -24.45
C LYS A 74 3.05 -9.95 -22.98
N ILE A 75 1.81 -9.63 -22.58
CA ILE A 75 1.35 -9.69 -21.19
C ILE A 75 1.63 -11.04 -20.49
N THR A 76 1.59 -12.14 -21.25
CA THR A 76 1.85 -13.50 -20.77
C THR A 76 3.34 -13.87 -20.68
N GLU A 77 4.24 -13.06 -21.24
CA GLU A 77 5.67 -13.40 -21.37
C GLU A 77 6.57 -12.65 -20.38
N TRP A 78 6.09 -11.57 -19.75
CA TRP A 78 6.87 -10.82 -18.76
C TRP A 78 7.39 -11.74 -17.66
N ARG A 79 8.60 -11.48 -17.15
CA ARG A 79 9.14 -12.28 -16.03
C ARG A 79 8.20 -12.27 -14.83
N THR A 80 7.83 -11.07 -14.42
CA THR A 80 6.79 -10.80 -13.42
C THR A 80 5.84 -9.77 -14.00
N PHE A 81 4.55 -9.90 -13.73
CA PHE A 81 3.54 -8.90 -14.06
C PHE A 81 2.89 -8.42 -12.78
N ILE A 82 3.02 -7.13 -12.48
CA ILE A 82 2.63 -6.52 -11.19
C ILE A 82 1.65 -5.39 -11.49
N VAL A 83 0.57 -5.33 -10.72
CA VAL A 83 -0.36 -4.20 -10.72
C VAL A 83 -0.31 -3.55 -9.35
N ALA A 84 0.07 -2.27 -9.32
CA ALA A 84 0.08 -1.44 -8.13
C ALA A 84 -1.05 -0.41 -8.14
N GLY A 85 -1.70 -0.26 -7.00
CA GLY A 85 -2.63 0.82 -6.72
C GLY A 85 -2.95 0.88 -5.23
N GLY A 86 -3.21 2.07 -4.71
CA GLY A 86 -3.55 2.28 -3.31
C GLY A 86 -4.76 3.18 -3.15
N SER A 87 -5.58 2.87 -2.15
CA SER A 87 -6.82 3.62 -1.86
C SER A 87 -6.81 4.34 -0.52
N PHE A 88 -5.69 4.32 0.21
CA PHE A 88 -5.61 5.06 1.48
C PHE A 88 -5.73 6.58 1.20
N PRO A 89 -6.57 7.32 1.95
CA PRO A 89 -6.86 8.73 1.62
C PRO A 89 -5.64 9.64 1.83
N GLU A 90 -5.64 10.75 1.11
CA GLU A 90 -4.61 11.80 1.21
C GLU A 90 -4.40 12.26 2.66
N ASN A 91 -5.50 12.43 3.39
CA ASN A 91 -5.47 12.82 4.79
C ASN A 91 -6.72 12.31 5.54
N LEU A 92 -6.66 12.40 6.87
CA LEU A 92 -7.71 11.94 7.78
C LEU A 92 -8.49 13.12 8.38
N SER A 93 -8.53 14.28 7.69
CA SER A 93 -9.17 15.49 8.23
C SER A 93 -10.70 15.44 8.21
N HIS A 94 -11.26 14.66 7.28
CA HIS A 94 -12.70 14.39 7.17
C HIS A 94 -13.23 13.47 8.28
N LEU A 95 -12.34 12.78 9.01
CA LEU A 95 -12.72 11.90 10.11
C LEU A 95 -12.79 12.66 11.43
N GLU A 96 -13.85 12.39 12.19
CA GLU A 96 -14.01 12.91 13.54
C GLU A 96 -12.84 12.45 14.44
N LYS A 97 -12.28 13.40 15.20
CA LYS A 97 -11.19 13.14 16.16
C LYS A 97 -11.75 12.39 17.38
N HIS A 98 -10.89 11.62 18.05
CA HIS A 98 -11.21 10.84 19.25
C HIS A 98 -12.28 9.76 19.01
N ASN A 99 -12.35 9.26 17.79
CA ASN A 99 -13.31 8.24 17.38
C ASN A 99 -12.61 7.17 16.52
N GLN A 100 -13.28 6.03 16.33
CA GLN A 100 -12.81 4.93 15.48
C GLN A 100 -13.59 4.93 14.17
N HIS A 101 -12.88 4.76 13.06
CA HIS A 101 -13.45 4.77 11.72
C HIS A 101 -12.95 3.60 10.90
N ASN A 102 -13.75 3.19 9.94
CA ASN A 102 -13.40 2.18 8.97
C ASN A 102 -13.30 2.82 7.58
N ILE A 103 -12.24 2.47 6.84
CA ILE A 103 -12.01 2.93 5.47
C ILE A 103 -11.86 1.70 4.57
N PRO A 104 -12.68 1.53 3.52
CA PRO A 104 -12.56 0.37 2.64
C PRO A 104 -11.21 0.27 1.91
N ARG A 105 -10.70 -0.94 1.75
CA ARG A 105 -9.57 -1.28 0.88
C ARG A 105 -10.04 -1.49 -0.56
N ILE A 106 -10.37 -0.38 -1.21
CA ILE A 106 -10.83 -0.36 -2.60
C ILE A 106 -9.75 -0.91 -3.53
N ASP A 107 -8.48 -0.63 -3.23
CA ASP A 107 -7.32 -1.22 -3.92
C ASP A 107 -7.36 -2.76 -3.94
N TRP A 108 -7.58 -3.39 -2.78
CA TRP A 108 -7.71 -4.83 -2.64
C TRP A 108 -8.92 -5.39 -3.36
N ALA A 109 -10.08 -4.74 -3.22
CA ALA A 109 -11.31 -5.17 -3.87
C ALA A 109 -11.15 -5.17 -5.40
N ILE A 110 -10.64 -4.06 -5.97
CA ILE A 110 -10.40 -3.93 -7.42
C ILE A 110 -9.38 -4.96 -7.91
N TRP A 111 -8.31 -5.19 -7.17
CA TRP A 111 -7.33 -6.20 -7.57
C TRP A 111 -7.93 -7.62 -7.62
N ASN A 112 -8.75 -7.99 -6.63
CA ASN A 112 -9.44 -9.29 -6.64
C ASN A 112 -10.38 -9.42 -7.86
N GLU A 113 -11.09 -8.37 -8.23
CA GLU A 113 -11.92 -8.39 -9.44
C GLU A 113 -11.09 -8.58 -10.72
N LEU A 114 -9.94 -7.89 -10.82
CA LEU A 114 -9.01 -8.03 -11.94
C LEU A 114 -8.46 -9.47 -12.10
N LEU A 115 -8.34 -10.25 -11.01
CA LEU A 115 -7.88 -11.65 -11.10
C LEU A 115 -8.77 -12.53 -11.97
N THR A 116 -10.05 -12.19 -12.11
CA THR A 116 -11.02 -12.97 -12.91
C THR A 116 -11.18 -12.44 -14.34
N LYS A 117 -10.77 -11.19 -14.59
CA LYS A 117 -10.91 -10.51 -15.89
C LYS A 117 -9.65 -10.58 -16.75
N LEU A 118 -8.47 -10.70 -16.15
CA LEU A 118 -7.20 -10.62 -16.86
C LEU A 118 -6.73 -11.98 -17.39
N LYS A 119 -6.14 -11.97 -18.60
CA LYS A 119 -5.53 -13.17 -19.23
C LYS A 119 -4.40 -13.78 -18.40
N ARG A 120 -3.69 -12.94 -17.64
CA ARG A 120 -2.63 -13.34 -16.71
C ARG A 120 -2.93 -12.71 -15.36
N ARG A 121 -2.90 -13.51 -14.30
CA ARG A 121 -3.01 -13.02 -12.92
C ARG A 121 -1.81 -12.13 -12.57
N PRO A 122 -2.00 -10.84 -12.26
CA PRO A 122 -0.93 -9.99 -11.78
C PRO A 122 -0.57 -10.34 -10.32
N SER A 123 0.68 -10.10 -9.95
CA SER A 123 1.07 -9.95 -8.55
C SER A 123 0.46 -8.67 -7.97
N PHE A 124 0.01 -8.74 -6.73
CA PHE A 124 -0.50 -7.58 -5.99
C PHE A 124 0.64 -6.64 -5.58
N ALA A 125 0.38 -5.35 -5.64
CA ALA A 125 1.18 -4.32 -4.98
C ALA A 125 0.26 -3.16 -4.57
N ASP A 126 0.56 -2.53 -3.44
CA ASP A 126 -0.17 -1.35 -2.97
C ASP A 126 0.75 -0.35 -2.28
N TYR A 127 0.14 0.65 -1.65
CA TYR A 127 0.82 1.71 -0.90
C TYR A 127 0.62 1.56 0.61
N THR A 128 0.31 0.35 1.07
CA THR A 128 0.12 0.00 2.47
C THR A 128 -0.99 0.82 3.15
N ILE A 129 -0.65 1.52 4.23
CA ILE A 129 -1.52 2.42 5.00
C ILE A 129 -1.20 3.89 4.73
N GLN A 130 -0.77 4.22 3.51
CA GLN A 130 -0.37 5.56 3.11
C GLN A 130 -0.93 5.95 1.74
N TYR A 131 -1.12 7.26 1.56
CA TYR A 131 -1.53 7.83 0.29
C TYR A 131 -0.47 7.55 -0.80
N PRO A 132 -0.86 7.10 -2.00
CA PRO A 132 0.07 6.72 -3.06
C PRO A 132 0.97 7.84 -3.58
N ILE A 133 0.57 9.09 -3.41
CA ILE A 133 1.34 10.25 -3.84
C ILE A 133 2.13 10.79 -2.66
N TYR A 134 3.45 10.87 -2.82
CA TYR A 134 4.29 11.55 -1.86
C TYR A 134 4.00 13.05 -1.87
N LEU A 135 3.53 13.56 -0.74
CA LEU A 135 3.31 14.98 -0.52
C LEU A 135 4.41 15.52 0.42
N PRO A 136 5.24 16.48 -0.04
CA PRO A 136 6.29 17.05 0.80
C PRO A 136 5.66 17.78 2.00
N LYS A 137 6.19 17.49 3.19
CA LYS A 137 5.73 18.14 4.42
C LYS A 137 6.24 19.58 4.50
N THR A 138 5.36 20.51 4.85
CA THR A 138 5.74 21.89 5.19
C THR A 138 6.21 21.96 6.65
N SER A 139 6.97 23.01 7.00
CA SER A 139 7.50 23.22 8.36
C SER A 139 6.42 23.35 9.46
N ALA A 140 5.19 23.70 9.07
CA ALA A 140 4.04 23.86 9.97
C ALA A 140 3.22 22.57 10.22
N PHE A 141 3.72 21.39 9.79
CA PHE A 141 2.96 20.15 9.87
C PHE A 141 2.74 19.67 11.33
N ASN A 142 1.48 19.58 11.74
CA ASN A 142 1.04 19.02 13.03
C ASN A 142 0.28 17.70 12.79
N PRO A 143 0.98 16.55 12.66
CA PRO A 143 0.32 15.28 12.44
C PRO A 143 -0.52 14.92 13.65
N SER A 144 -1.60 14.19 13.40
CA SER A 144 -2.39 13.63 14.47
C SER A 144 -1.78 12.34 15.01
N ALA A 145 -2.00 12.07 16.30
CA ALA A 145 -1.84 10.74 16.86
C ALA A 145 -2.98 9.86 16.34
N SER A 146 -2.76 9.09 15.28
CA SER A 146 -3.75 8.11 14.81
C SER A 146 -3.08 6.77 14.55
N ILE A 147 -3.67 5.70 15.06
CA ILE A 147 -3.28 4.32 14.71
C ILE A 147 -4.04 3.92 13.45
N ARG A 148 -3.34 3.31 12.50
CA ARG A 148 -3.87 2.77 11.25
C ARG A 148 -3.63 1.27 11.28
N TYR A 149 -4.69 0.50 11.21
CA TYR A 149 -4.65 -0.95 11.38
C TYR A 149 -5.40 -1.61 10.23
N THR A 150 -4.84 -2.64 9.61
CA THR A 150 -5.42 -3.24 8.40
C THR A 150 -6.25 -4.46 8.77
N LEU A 151 -7.46 -4.55 8.23
CA LEU A 151 -8.28 -5.75 8.21
C LEU A 151 -8.38 -6.24 6.77
N GLU A 152 -9.05 -7.38 6.57
CA GLU A 152 -9.08 -8.07 5.28
C GLU A 152 -9.51 -7.15 4.13
N ASN A 153 -10.55 -6.35 4.35
CA ASN A 153 -11.20 -5.52 3.34
C ASN A 153 -11.26 -4.03 3.70
N GLU A 154 -10.67 -3.62 4.83
CA GLU A 154 -10.76 -2.25 5.33
C GLU A 154 -9.57 -1.88 6.22
N TRP A 155 -9.39 -0.59 6.48
CA TRP A 155 -8.50 -0.08 7.51
C TRP A 155 -9.33 0.45 8.68
N VAL A 156 -8.96 0.04 9.89
CA VAL A 156 -9.43 0.64 11.13
C VAL A 156 -8.51 1.80 11.50
N ILE A 157 -9.10 2.98 11.65
CA ILE A 157 -8.43 4.21 12.04
C ILE A 157 -8.87 4.59 13.45
N VAL A 158 -7.99 4.43 14.44
CA VAL A 158 -8.20 5.00 15.78
C VAL A 158 -7.70 6.43 15.75
N ARG A 159 -8.62 7.39 15.54
CA ARG A 159 -8.31 8.78 15.21
C ARG A 159 -8.12 9.61 16.48
N GLY A 160 -6.95 10.24 16.65
CA GLY A 160 -6.74 11.25 17.71
C GLY A 160 -6.75 12.68 17.20
N GLU A 161 -6.06 13.58 17.87
CA GLU A 161 -5.86 14.97 17.48
C GLU A 161 -4.39 15.29 17.19
N GLY A 162 -4.13 16.52 16.76
CA GLY A 162 -2.78 17.03 16.46
C GLY A 162 -1.85 16.92 17.67
N LEU A 163 -0.65 16.38 17.46
CA LEU A 163 0.34 16.16 18.52
C LEU A 163 0.82 17.44 19.19
N ARG A 164 0.69 18.59 18.52
CA ARG A 164 1.12 19.93 18.98
C ARG A 164 -0.07 20.84 19.28
N ASN A 165 -1.28 20.30 19.44
CA ASN A 165 -2.44 21.11 19.81
C ASN A 165 -2.25 21.74 21.20
N PRO A 166 -2.53 23.04 21.38
CA PRO A 166 -2.56 23.65 22.71
C PRO A 166 -3.53 22.91 23.61
N LYS A 167 -3.10 22.55 24.84
CA LYS A 167 -3.86 21.75 25.82
C LYS A 167 -4.22 20.32 25.36
N GLY A 168 -3.71 19.87 24.22
CA GLY A 168 -3.93 18.52 23.73
C GLY A 168 -3.12 17.46 24.49
N ALA A 169 -3.56 16.21 24.44
CA ALA A 169 -2.86 15.10 25.10
C ALA A 169 -1.50 14.74 24.45
N GLY A 170 -1.23 15.28 23.26
CA GLY A 170 0.04 15.07 22.55
C GLY A 170 0.29 13.58 22.28
N PHE A 171 1.50 13.11 22.54
CA PHE A 171 1.88 11.72 22.29
C PHE A 171 1.21 10.72 23.25
N LYS A 172 0.64 11.16 24.38
CA LYS A 172 -0.04 10.26 25.34
C LYS A 172 -1.31 9.62 24.77
N GLN A 173 -1.81 10.15 23.66
CA GLN A 173 -2.92 9.57 22.93
C GLN A 173 -2.60 8.15 22.43
N TYR A 174 -1.35 7.88 22.06
CA TYR A 174 -0.96 6.63 21.41
C TYR A 174 -1.17 5.38 22.29
N PRO A 175 -0.65 5.30 23.53
CA PRO A 175 -0.96 4.17 24.43
C PRO A 175 -2.45 3.96 24.68
N ALA A 176 -3.23 5.04 24.84
CA ALA A 176 -4.67 4.94 25.04
C ALA A 176 -5.38 4.38 23.79
N GLN A 177 -5.02 4.85 22.61
CA GLN A 177 -5.53 4.33 21.33
C GLN A 177 -5.13 2.86 21.12
N ALA A 178 -3.90 2.50 21.48
CA ALA A 178 -3.42 1.13 21.38
C ALA A 178 -4.20 0.19 22.30
N GLN A 179 -4.52 0.64 23.52
CA GLN A 179 -5.36 -0.12 24.44
C GLN A 179 -6.79 -0.29 23.91
N ILE A 180 -7.38 0.76 23.33
CA ILE A 180 -8.70 0.68 22.68
C ILE A 180 -8.68 -0.39 21.59
N LEU A 181 -7.67 -0.37 20.71
CA LEU A 181 -7.54 -1.34 19.63
C LEU A 181 -7.30 -2.75 20.16
N ALA A 182 -6.34 -2.94 21.07
CA ALA A 182 -5.94 -4.25 21.59
C ALA A 182 -7.06 -4.96 22.37
N ASN A 183 -8.00 -4.20 22.96
CA ASN A 183 -9.15 -4.76 23.67
C ASN A 183 -10.27 -5.27 22.72
N GLN A 184 -10.21 -4.94 21.43
CA GLN A 184 -11.22 -5.36 20.44
C GLN A 184 -10.83 -6.70 19.82
N LYS A 185 -11.26 -7.81 20.43
CA LYS A 185 -10.90 -9.18 20.02
C LYS A 185 -11.28 -9.55 18.57
N ASN A 186 -12.26 -8.87 17.99
CA ASN A 186 -12.70 -9.06 16.61
C ASN A 186 -11.92 -8.23 15.58
N ILE A 187 -11.04 -7.34 16.04
CA ILE A 187 -10.27 -6.43 15.19
C ILE A 187 -8.77 -6.67 15.38
N PHE A 188 -8.28 -6.65 16.62
CA PHE A 188 -6.87 -6.88 16.90
C PHE A 188 -6.50 -8.36 16.69
N LYS A 189 -5.47 -8.62 15.88
CA LYS A 189 -5.04 -9.96 15.45
C LYS A 189 -4.25 -10.69 16.54
N GLY A 190 -3.86 -9.98 17.60
CA GLY A 190 -3.10 -10.52 18.72
C GLY A 190 -1.61 -10.22 18.61
N GLU A 191 -0.93 -10.19 19.75
CA GLU A 191 0.47 -9.77 19.85
C GLU A 191 1.45 -10.65 19.04
N ASP A 192 1.09 -11.90 18.80
CA ASP A 192 1.90 -12.87 18.06
C ASP A 192 1.73 -12.79 16.53
N PHE A 193 0.79 -11.97 16.02
CA PHE A 193 0.51 -11.91 14.57
C PHE A 193 1.64 -11.24 13.79
N SER A 194 2.20 -10.16 14.30
CA SER A 194 3.34 -9.46 13.68
C SER A 194 4.14 -8.68 14.72
N THR A 195 5.36 -8.24 14.35
CA THR A 195 6.15 -7.36 15.21
C THR A 195 5.46 -6.00 15.46
N GLY A 196 4.63 -5.55 14.52
CA GLY A 196 3.79 -4.37 14.68
C GLY A 196 2.69 -4.57 15.72
N ASP A 197 2.06 -5.74 15.73
CA ASP A 197 1.04 -6.12 16.71
C ASP A 197 1.64 -6.28 18.11
N ALA A 198 2.82 -6.90 18.22
CA ALA A 198 3.58 -6.97 19.47
C ALA A 198 3.86 -5.57 20.04
N TYR A 199 4.24 -4.62 19.18
CA TYR A 199 4.45 -3.22 19.58
C TYR A 199 3.14 -2.55 20.04
N ILE A 200 2.03 -2.74 19.33
CA ILE A 200 0.71 -2.22 19.73
C ILE A 200 0.32 -2.77 21.10
N ALA A 201 0.43 -4.09 21.30
CA ALA A 201 0.13 -4.76 22.56
C ALA A 201 1.03 -4.30 23.71
N GLU A 202 2.34 -4.11 23.46
CA GLU A 202 3.27 -3.55 24.45
C GLU A 202 2.80 -2.17 24.91
N LYS A 203 2.48 -1.27 23.97
CA LYS A 203 2.03 0.09 24.30
C LYS A 203 0.64 0.16 24.93
N ALA A 204 -0.20 -0.84 24.68
CA ALA A 204 -1.52 -0.98 25.28
C ALA A 204 -1.49 -1.33 26.78
N LYS A 205 -0.38 -1.92 27.28
CA LYS A 205 -0.25 -2.42 28.67
C LYS A 205 -0.24 -1.29 29.72
N ASP A 206 0.31 -0.12 29.39
CA ASP A 206 0.37 1.03 30.31
C ASP A 206 0.07 2.35 29.60
N ILE A 207 -1.17 2.84 29.76
CA ILE A 207 -1.60 4.12 29.18
C ILE A 207 -0.89 5.34 29.77
N LYS A 208 -0.23 5.20 30.93
CA LYS A 208 0.50 6.28 31.61
C LYS A 208 1.99 6.31 31.24
N THR A 209 2.44 5.42 30.35
CA THR A 209 3.85 5.32 29.97
C THR A 209 4.39 6.62 29.37
N LYS A 210 5.64 6.95 29.71
CA LYS A 210 6.39 8.03 29.04
C LYS A 210 6.97 7.59 27.70
N LYS A 211 7.04 6.29 27.43
CA LYS A 211 7.55 5.70 26.17
C LYS A 211 6.42 5.47 25.18
N THR A 212 5.72 6.55 24.81
CA THR A 212 4.51 6.54 23.97
C THR A 212 4.77 6.18 22.50
N GLY A 213 6.02 6.16 22.06
CA GLY A 213 6.38 6.14 20.64
C GLY A 213 6.23 7.51 19.97
N ASN A 214 6.43 7.54 18.66
CA ASN A 214 6.32 8.74 17.82
C ASN A 214 5.67 8.38 16.46
N PRO A 215 5.29 9.37 15.61
CA PRO A 215 4.65 9.09 14.34
C PRO A 215 5.37 8.07 13.45
N LYS A 216 6.71 8.04 13.47
CA LYS A 216 7.49 7.08 12.69
C LYS A 216 7.29 5.66 13.25
N THR A 217 7.43 5.45 14.55
CA THR A 217 7.32 4.10 15.14
C THR A 217 5.90 3.53 15.01
N TRP A 218 4.87 4.38 15.12
CA TRP A 218 3.48 3.95 14.91
C TRP A 218 3.17 3.63 13.45
N LEU A 219 3.77 4.37 12.52
CA LEU A 219 3.66 4.07 11.09
C LEU A 219 4.42 2.77 10.74
N GLU A 220 5.61 2.56 11.32
CA GLU A 220 6.38 1.32 11.15
C GLU A 220 5.59 0.09 11.65
N ALA A 221 4.98 0.18 12.84
CA ALA A 221 4.14 -0.89 13.37
C ALA A 221 2.93 -1.18 12.45
N GLY A 222 2.22 -0.14 11.99
CA GLY A 222 1.08 -0.30 11.10
C GLY A 222 1.46 -0.88 9.72
N ILE A 223 2.59 -0.47 9.14
CA ILE A 223 3.11 -1.02 7.89
C ILE A 223 3.53 -2.48 8.07
N ASN A 224 4.21 -2.82 9.16
CA ASN A 224 4.60 -4.20 9.43
C ASN A 224 3.38 -5.12 9.55
N HIS A 225 2.38 -4.70 10.32
CA HIS A 225 1.11 -5.41 10.43
C HIS A 225 0.43 -5.58 9.06
N HIS A 226 0.30 -4.49 8.29
CA HIS A 226 -0.31 -4.50 6.97
C HIS A 226 0.39 -5.49 6.02
N VAL A 227 1.72 -5.42 5.92
CA VAL A 227 2.49 -6.33 5.05
C VAL A 227 2.32 -7.78 5.49
N SER A 228 2.32 -8.05 6.80
CA SER A 228 2.10 -9.40 7.34
C SER A 228 0.73 -9.95 6.95
N LEU A 229 -0.32 -9.13 7.09
CA LEU A 229 -1.68 -9.48 6.66
C LEU A 229 -1.78 -9.71 5.16
N VAL A 230 -1.24 -8.81 4.33
CA VAL A 230 -1.33 -8.93 2.87
C VAL A 230 -0.58 -10.16 2.37
N VAL A 231 0.56 -10.51 2.95
CA VAL A 231 1.28 -11.75 2.63
C VAL A 231 0.42 -12.97 2.94
N ASP A 232 -0.20 -13.02 4.12
CA ASP A 232 -1.10 -14.10 4.54
C ASP A 232 -2.34 -14.22 3.62
N GLN A 233 -2.93 -13.08 3.25
CA GLN A 233 -4.04 -13.03 2.30
C GLN A 233 -3.64 -13.60 0.95
N ILE A 234 -2.50 -13.17 0.39
CA ILE A 234 -2.04 -13.63 -0.93
C ILE A 234 -1.67 -15.11 -0.91
N SER A 235 -1.01 -15.60 0.13
CA SER A 235 -0.67 -17.03 0.22
C SER A 235 -1.91 -17.93 0.28
N SER A 236 -2.98 -17.44 0.90
CA SER A 236 -4.24 -18.17 1.05
C SER A 236 -5.15 -18.14 -0.18
N LEU A 237 -4.83 -17.34 -1.22
CA LEU A 237 -5.64 -17.28 -2.45
C LEU A 237 -5.58 -18.55 -3.30
N HIS A 238 -4.58 -19.41 -3.08
CA HIS A 238 -4.40 -20.66 -3.81
C HIS A 238 -5.12 -21.85 -3.16
N GLU A 239 -5.65 -21.67 -1.95
CA GLU A 239 -6.33 -22.74 -1.19
C GLU A 239 -7.86 -22.76 -1.41
N LYS A 240 -8.38 -21.92 -2.31
CA LYS A 240 -9.80 -21.86 -2.72
C LYS A 240 -9.96 -22.15 -4.21
#